data_AF-A0A9W4XK05-F1
#
_entry.id   AF-A0A9W4XK05-F1
#
_cell.length_a   1.000
_cell.length_b   1.000
_cell.length_c   1.000
_cell.angle_alpha   90.00
_cell.angle_beta   90.00
_cell.angle_gamma   90.00
#
_symmetry.space_group_name_H-M   'P 1'
#
loop_
_entity.id
_entity.type
_entity.pdbx_description
1 polymer ?
#
loop_
_entity_poly.entity_id
_entity_poly.type
_entity_poly.pdbx_seq_one_letter_code
_entity_poly.pdbx_strand_id
1 'polypeptide(L)'
;MSSSRNPPPWRNHQPSSTIPAKRSANSRAHNENPPKRSIDAREEAWIADEDRFVLQQAKKKAALRVKSGRAKPIDWLAVTLRFVDPTKTMFDEEIEDHELDIVDPEGVLEGLGDEDFEDLEKEIENYLTLETNRNNRDYWNTAAASLALQGKLVVPAPFPPTSTACSHPKHTNSWKHSKNKSRQN
;
A
#
# COMPACT_ATOMS: atom_id res chain seq x y z
N MET A 1 -23.53 51.76 -26.41
CA MET A 1 -22.96 50.40 -26.26
C MET A 1 -23.77 49.69 -25.19
N SER A 2 -24.75 48.88 -25.61
CA SER A 2 -25.70 48.21 -24.70
C SER A 2 -25.14 46.84 -24.31
N SER A 3 -24.69 46.69 -23.06
CA SER A 3 -24.24 45.39 -22.54
C SER A 3 -25.45 44.52 -22.19
N SER A 4 -25.70 43.54 -23.04
CA SER A 4 -26.61 42.42 -22.79
C SER A 4 -26.09 41.59 -21.61
N ARG A 5 -26.72 41.71 -20.45
CA ARG A 5 -26.48 40.81 -19.30
C ARG A 5 -27.39 39.60 -19.46
N ASN A 6 -26.89 38.58 -20.14
CA ASN A 6 -27.55 37.28 -20.18
C ASN A 6 -27.25 36.55 -18.85
N PRO A 7 -28.25 36.23 -18.01
CA PRO A 7 -28.00 35.50 -16.77
C PRO A 7 -27.68 34.02 -17.06
N PRO A 8 -26.86 33.36 -16.22
CA PRO A 8 -26.46 31.97 -16.44
C PRO A 8 -27.64 30.99 -16.27
N PRO A 9 -27.62 29.85 -16.99
CA PRO A 9 -28.78 29.00 -17.29
C PRO A 9 -29.40 28.25 -16.11
N TRP A 10 -28.82 28.35 -14.91
CA TRP A 10 -29.32 27.69 -13.70
C TRP A 10 -30.28 28.56 -12.85
N ARG A 11 -30.51 29.83 -13.24
CA ARG A 11 -31.41 30.75 -12.53
C ARG A 11 -32.82 30.75 -13.13
N ASN A 12 -33.45 29.59 -13.28
CA ASN A 12 -34.78 29.54 -13.88
C ASN A 12 -35.72 28.47 -13.32
N HIS A 13 -35.77 28.29 -11.99
CA HIS A 13 -36.88 27.57 -11.34
C HIS A 13 -37.17 28.15 -9.95
N GLN A 14 -37.92 29.25 -9.88
CA GLN A 14 -38.65 29.61 -8.67
C GLN A 14 -40.08 29.11 -8.82
N PRO A 15 -40.45 27.96 -8.23
CA PRO A 15 -41.85 27.54 -8.25
C PRO A 15 -42.65 28.49 -7.36
N SER A 16 -43.64 29.15 -7.95
CA SER A 16 -44.64 29.96 -7.25
C SER A 16 -45.34 29.11 -6.19
N SER A 17 -45.01 29.30 -4.90
CA SER A 17 -45.66 28.59 -3.81
C SER A 17 -47.02 29.22 -3.50
N THR A 18 -48.05 28.75 -4.21
CA THR A 18 -49.42 28.89 -3.74
C THR A 18 -49.57 27.95 -2.54
N ILE A 19 -49.55 28.49 -1.33
CA ILE A 19 -49.74 27.74 -0.07
C ILE A 19 -51.20 27.25 -0.02
N PRO A 20 -51.49 25.94 -0.05
CA PRO A 20 -52.83 25.44 0.23
C PRO A 20 -53.02 25.33 1.75
N ALA A 21 -54.13 25.87 2.23
CA ALA A 21 -54.49 25.94 3.64
C ALA A 21 -54.52 24.56 4.33
N LYS A 22 -54.01 24.57 5.58
CA LYS A 22 -54.27 23.67 6.72
C LYS A 22 -55.02 22.37 6.42
N ARG A 23 -54.29 21.24 6.39
CA ARG A 23 -54.82 19.92 6.74
C ARG A 23 -54.35 19.57 8.15
N SER A 24 -55.33 19.22 8.99
CA SER A 24 -55.24 18.94 10.42
C SER A 24 -54.08 17.99 10.75
N ALA A 25 -53.26 18.38 11.74
CA ALA A 25 -52.24 17.52 12.32
C ALA A 25 -52.92 16.41 13.13
N ASN A 26 -53.16 15.27 12.49
CA ASN A 26 -53.44 14.03 13.21
C ASN A 26 -52.12 13.59 13.86
N SER A 27 -51.93 13.97 15.11
CA SER A 27 -50.86 13.52 16.00
C SER A 27 -51.07 12.04 16.34
N ARG A 28 -50.78 11.15 15.40
CA ARG A 28 -50.67 9.71 15.65
C ARG A 28 -49.31 9.21 15.21
N ALA A 29 -48.49 8.98 16.24
CA ALA A 29 -47.45 7.96 16.33
C ALA A 29 -46.52 7.81 15.12
N HIS A 30 -45.32 8.41 15.24
CA HIS A 30 -44.14 7.83 14.62
C HIS A 30 -42.91 8.20 15.46
N ASN A 31 -42.80 7.58 16.63
CA ASN A 31 -41.49 7.41 17.28
C ASN A 31 -40.80 6.26 16.56
N GLU A 32 -40.48 6.46 15.28
CA GLU A 32 -39.53 5.60 14.58
C GLU A 32 -38.23 6.37 14.50
N ASN A 33 -37.36 6.10 15.46
CA ASN A 33 -35.93 6.27 15.23
C ASN A 33 -35.63 5.50 13.93
N PRO A 34 -35.13 6.13 12.85
CA PRO A 34 -34.72 5.37 11.67
C PRO A 34 -33.80 4.25 12.16
N PRO A 35 -34.04 2.99 11.77
CA PRO A 35 -33.28 1.88 12.34
C PRO A 35 -31.81 2.12 12.00
N LYS A 36 -30.98 2.40 13.01
CA LYS A 36 -29.57 2.77 12.86
C LYS A 36 -28.81 1.80 11.93
N ARG A 37 -29.18 0.51 11.99
CA ARG A 37 -28.70 -0.56 11.10
C ARG A 37 -28.90 -0.31 9.60
N SER A 38 -29.93 0.45 9.21
CA SER A 38 -30.20 0.79 7.80
C SER A 38 -29.28 1.91 7.28
N ILE A 39 -28.81 2.77 8.18
CA ILE A 39 -27.80 3.79 7.86
C ILE A 39 -26.44 3.11 7.79
N ASP A 40 -26.09 2.30 8.80
CA ASP A 40 -24.84 1.54 8.85
C ASP A 40 -24.64 0.69 7.57
N ALA A 41 -25.66 -0.07 7.14
CA ALA A 41 -25.58 -0.88 5.92
C ALA A 41 -25.44 -0.07 4.62
N ARG A 42 -25.99 1.16 4.58
CA ARG A 42 -25.86 2.04 3.42
C ARG A 42 -24.48 2.68 3.37
N GLU A 43 -23.91 2.99 4.54
CA GLU A 43 -22.53 3.49 4.67
C GLU A 43 -21.53 2.41 4.26
N GLU A 44 -21.69 1.17 4.73
CA GLU A 44 -20.86 0.03 4.33
C GLU A 44 -20.88 -0.22 2.83
N ALA A 45 -22.06 -0.15 2.19
CA ALA A 45 -22.19 -0.29 0.75
C ALA A 45 -21.42 0.81 -0.01
N TRP A 46 -21.44 2.04 0.49
CA TRP A 46 -20.70 3.15 -0.11
C TRP A 46 -19.18 2.98 0.05
N ILE A 47 -18.71 2.53 1.22
CA ILE A 47 -17.30 2.23 1.45
C ILE A 47 -16.83 1.14 0.49
N ALA A 48 -17.61 0.06 0.33
CA ALA A 48 -17.25 -1.02 -0.59
C ALA A 48 -17.19 -0.56 -2.06
N ASP A 49 -18.04 0.40 -2.46
CA ASP A 49 -17.97 1.00 -3.79
C ASP A 49 -16.75 1.92 -3.96
N GLU A 50 -16.37 2.66 -2.91
CA GLU A 50 -15.15 3.46 -2.92
C GLU A 50 -13.91 2.57 -3.03
N ASP A 51 -13.82 1.48 -2.26
CA ASP A 51 -12.70 0.53 -2.32
C ASP A 51 -12.54 -0.06 -3.73
N ARG A 52 -13.66 -0.39 -4.39
CA ARG A 52 -13.67 -0.84 -5.79
C ARG A 52 -13.10 0.23 -6.72
N PHE A 53 -13.49 1.49 -6.54
CA PHE A 53 -12.97 2.59 -7.35
C PHE A 53 -11.48 2.84 -7.10
N VAL A 54 -11.03 2.81 -5.83
CA VAL A 54 -9.62 2.94 -5.47
C VAL A 54 -8.79 1.82 -6.10
N LEU A 55 -9.27 0.58 -6.06
CA LEU A 55 -8.61 -0.56 -6.71
C LEU A 55 -8.47 -0.35 -8.22
N GLN A 56 -9.54 0.09 -8.89
CA GLN A 56 -9.51 0.38 -10.33
C GLN A 56 -8.52 1.51 -10.66
N GLN A 57 -8.52 2.59 -9.88
CA GLN A 57 -7.57 3.69 -10.04
C GLN A 57 -6.13 3.22 -9.83
N ALA A 58 -5.88 2.38 -8.82
CA ALA A 58 -4.56 1.83 -8.55
C ALA A 58 -4.05 0.99 -9.73
N LYS A 59 -4.87 0.07 -10.26
CA LYS A 59 -4.55 -0.76 -11.44
C LYS A 59 -4.31 0.10 -12.70
N LYS A 60 -5.14 1.11 -12.95
CA LYS A 60 -4.96 2.03 -14.10
C LYS A 60 -3.70 2.87 -13.96
N LYS A 61 -3.43 3.41 -12.77
CA LYS A 61 -2.22 4.19 -12.47
C LYS A 61 -0.96 3.35 -12.68
N ALA A 62 -0.97 2.08 -12.28
CA ALA A 62 0.12 1.15 -12.53
C ALA A 62 0.40 0.96 -14.03
N ALA A 63 -0.66 0.69 -14.82
CA ALA A 63 -0.54 0.55 -16.27
C ALA A 63 0.05 1.81 -16.94
N LEU A 64 -0.37 3.01 -16.52
CA LEU A 64 0.19 4.27 -17.04
C LEU A 64 1.67 4.46 -16.69
N ARG A 65 2.11 4.02 -15.50
CA ARG A 65 3.52 4.11 -15.10
C ARG A 65 4.41 3.15 -15.87
N VAL A 66 3.93 1.93 -16.12
CA VAL A 66 4.58 0.97 -17.03
C VAL A 66 4.72 1.56 -18.42
N LYS A 67 3.62 2.06 -19.00
CA LYS A 67 3.64 2.70 -20.32
C LYS A 67 4.60 3.89 -20.41
N SER A 68 4.78 4.65 -19.33
CA SER A 68 5.66 5.83 -19.30
C SER A 68 7.11 5.53 -18.89
N GLY A 69 7.46 4.28 -18.63
CA GLY A 69 8.81 3.86 -18.26
C GLY A 69 9.23 4.28 -16.84
N ARG A 70 8.27 4.51 -15.94
CA ARG A 70 8.49 4.88 -14.52
C ARG A 70 7.79 3.91 -13.58
N ALA A 71 7.71 2.65 -13.99
CA ALA A 71 7.07 1.60 -13.22
C ALA A 71 7.81 1.37 -11.91
N LYS A 72 7.04 1.28 -10.84
CA LYS A 72 7.47 0.67 -9.59
C LYS A 72 7.35 -0.87 -9.67
N PRO A 73 8.01 -1.62 -8.77
CA PRO A 73 7.85 -3.06 -8.65
C PRO A 73 6.38 -3.50 -8.55
N ILE A 74 5.56 -2.80 -7.74
CA ILE A 74 4.13 -3.08 -7.64
C ILE A 74 3.38 -2.91 -8.97
N ASP A 75 3.81 -1.95 -9.79
CA ASP A 75 3.11 -1.62 -11.03
C ASP A 75 3.29 -2.78 -12.03
N TRP A 76 4.47 -3.39 -12.07
CA TRP A 76 4.73 -4.61 -12.85
C TRP A 76 3.87 -5.78 -12.38
N LEU A 77 3.78 -6.02 -11.07
CA LEU A 77 2.93 -7.09 -10.53
C LEU A 77 1.45 -6.86 -10.84
N ALA A 78 0.97 -5.62 -10.74
CA ALA A 78 -0.41 -5.26 -11.05
C ALA A 78 -0.71 -5.39 -12.55
N VAL A 79 0.26 -5.06 -13.41
CA VAL A 79 0.13 -5.25 -14.86
C VAL A 79 0.13 -6.73 -15.21
N THR A 80 1.05 -7.54 -14.68
CA THR A 80 1.07 -8.99 -14.89
C THR A 80 -0.27 -9.61 -14.49
N LEU A 81 -0.86 -9.22 -13.35
CA LEU A 81 -2.17 -9.69 -12.93
C LEU A 81 -3.27 -9.43 -13.99
N ARG A 82 -3.24 -8.30 -14.71
CA ARG A 82 -4.25 -7.97 -15.75
C ARG A 82 -4.24 -8.96 -16.92
N PHE A 83 -3.11 -9.61 -17.19
CA PHE A 83 -3.00 -10.62 -18.24
C PHE A 83 -3.46 -12.00 -17.79
N VAL A 84 -3.32 -12.31 -16.50
CA VAL A 84 -3.71 -13.60 -15.92
C VAL A 84 -5.17 -13.58 -15.46
N ASP A 85 -5.72 -12.41 -15.13
CA ASP A 85 -7.09 -12.23 -14.64
C ASP A 85 -8.12 -12.25 -15.80
N PRO A 86 -8.98 -13.27 -15.89
CA PRO A 86 -10.04 -13.33 -16.91
C PRO A 86 -11.20 -12.36 -16.61
N THR A 87 -11.24 -11.73 -15.43
CA THR A 87 -12.29 -10.79 -15.01
C THR A 87 -11.97 -9.34 -15.31
N LYS A 88 -11.16 -9.12 -16.35
CA LYS A 88 -10.76 -7.80 -16.84
C LYS A 88 -11.96 -6.88 -17.03
N THR A 89 -11.87 -5.68 -16.47
CA THR A 89 -12.99 -4.73 -16.45
C THR A 89 -12.98 -3.83 -17.68
N MET A 90 -14.12 -3.26 -18.05
CA MET A 90 -14.23 -2.29 -19.16
C MET A 90 -13.26 -1.10 -19.02
N PHE A 91 -12.88 -0.72 -17.79
CA PHE A 91 -11.92 0.35 -17.54
C PHE A 91 -10.47 -0.04 -17.84
N ASP A 92 -10.19 -1.34 -17.95
CA ASP A 92 -8.89 -1.87 -18.33
C ASP A 92 -8.68 -1.85 -19.85
N GLU A 93 -9.73 -1.62 -20.66
CA GLU A 93 -9.66 -1.61 -22.13
C GLU A 93 -9.12 -0.31 -22.73
N GLU A 94 -9.04 0.78 -21.95
CA GLU A 94 -8.53 2.07 -22.44
C GLU A 94 -7.01 2.07 -22.68
N ILE A 95 -6.29 1.13 -22.05
CA ILE A 95 -4.86 0.91 -22.27
C ILE A 95 -4.73 -0.45 -22.93
N GLU A 96 -4.30 -0.47 -24.19
CA GLU A 96 -4.19 -1.70 -24.96
C GLU A 96 -3.07 -2.57 -24.41
N ASP A 97 -3.36 -3.87 -24.24
CA ASP A 97 -2.45 -4.83 -23.59
C ASP A 97 -1.09 -4.94 -24.28
N HIS A 98 -1.03 -4.72 -25.59
CA HIS A 98 0.22 -4.76 -26.36
C HIS A 98 1.13 -3.54 -26.14
N GLU A 99 0.66 -2.51 -25.45
CA GLU A 99 1.49 -1.36 -25.02
C GLU A 99 2.15 -1.58 -23.65
N LEU A 100 1.80 -2.67 -22.95
CA LEU A 100 2.30 -2.97 -21.62
C LEU A 100 3.28 -4.13 -21.67
N ASP A 101 4.50 -3.89 -21.16
CA ASP A 101 5.48 -4.96 -21.01
C ASP A 101 5.08 -5.87 -19.84
N ILE A 102 5.23 -7.17 -20.03
CA ILE A 102 5.00 -8.19 -19.00
C ILE A 102 6.36 -8.61 -18.47
N VAL A 103 6.54 -8.48 -17.16
CA VAL A 103 7.72 -8.96 -16.47
C VAL A 103 7.34 -10.16 -15.60
N ASP A 104 8.23 -11.13 -15.53
CA ASP A 104 8.09 -12.26 -14.63
C ASP A 104 8.05 -11.76 -13.18
N PRO A 105 7.05 -12.15 -12.37
CA PRO A 105 6.92 -11.65 -11.01
C PRO A 105 8.13 -11.98 -10.13
N GLU A 106 8.85 -13.08 -10.35
CA GLU A 106 10.10 -13.34 -9.60
C GLU A 106 11.23 -12.42 -10.06
N GLY A 107 11.34 -12.15 -11.35
CA GLY A 107 12.29 -11.19 -11.91
C GLY A 107 12.08 -9.74 -11.45
N VAL A 108 10.85 -9.34 -11.13
CA VAL A 108 10.57 -8.01 -10.52
C VAL A 108 11.19 -7.88 -9.12
N LEU A 109 11.29 -9.00 -8.41
CA LEU A 109 11.80 -9.03 -7.04
C LEU A 109 13.34 -9.09 -7.00
N GLU A 110 13.97 -9.59 -8.06
CA GLU A 110 15.43 -9.71 -8.15
C GLU A 110 16.10 -8.33 -8.17
N GLY A 111 17.03 -8.10 -7.22
CA GLY A 111 17.83 -6.87 -7.18
C GLY A 111 17.17 -5.66 -6.52
N LEU A 112 15.99 -5.83 -5.91
CA LEU A 112 15.40 -4.80 -5.03
C LEU A 112 16.22 -4.62 -3.75
N GLY A 113 16.32 -3.38 -3.27
CA GLY A 113 16.89 -3.09 -1.96
C GLY A 113 15.89 -3.31 -0.83
N ASP A 114 16.37 -3.35 0.42
CA ASP A 114 15.53 -3.58 1.60
C ASP A 114 14.38 -2.57 1.73
N GLU A 115 14.62 -1.29 1.41
CA GLU A 115 13.61 -0.23 1.44
C GLU A 115 12.49 -0.47 0.41
N ASP A 116 12.86 -0.86 -0.81
CA ASP A 116 11.88 -1.16 -1.86
C ASP A 116 11.08 -2.43 -1.54
N PHE A 117 11.67 -3.40 -0.84
CA PHE A 117 10.96 -4.59 -0.36
C PHE A 117 9.91 -4.24 0.69
N GLU A 118 10.25 -3.42 1.69
CA GLU A 118 9.29 -2.98 2.71
C GLU A 118 8.13 -2.18 2.11
N ASP A 119 8.42 -1.33 1.13
CA ASP A 119 7.38 -0.56 0.45
C ASP A 119 6.52 -1.44 -0.46
N LEU A 120 7.11 -2.41 -1.14
CA LEU A 120 6.38 -3.39 -1.94
C LEU A 120 5.46 -4.26 -1.08
N GLU A 121 5.92 -4.68 0.11
CA GLU A 121 5.09 -5.44 1.07
C GLU A 121 3.83 -4.65 1.45
N LYS A 122 3.99 -3.38 1.86
CA LYS A 122 2.86 -2.48 2.20
C LYS A 122 1.93 -2.28 1.01
N GLU A 123 2.47 -2.09 -0.18
CA GLU A 123 1.68 -1.90 -1.39
C GLU A 123 0.88 -3.18 -1.73
N ILE A 124 1.46 -4.38 -1.59
CA ILE A 124 0.77 -5.67 -1.76
C ILE A 124 -0.34 -5.84 -0.71
N GLU A 125 -0.09 -5.51 0.56
CA GLU A 125 -1.11 -5.55 1.61
C GLU A 125 -2.30 -4.66 1.26
N ASN A 126 -2.06 -3.46 0.73
CA ASN A 126 -3.12 -2.57 0.27
C ASN A 126 -3.92 -3.15 -0.90
N TYR A 127 -3.31 -3.90 -1.82
CA TYR A 127 -4.09 -4.63 -2.84
C TYR A 127 -4.90 -5.77 -2.21
N LEU A 128 -4.37 -6.47 -1.20
CA LEU A 128 -5.10 -7.51 -0.49
C LEU A 128 -6.29 -6.99 0.32
N THR A 129 -6.28 -5.74 0.79
CA THR A 129 -7.45 -5.16 1.47
C THR A 129 -8.55 -4.78 0.49
N LEU A 130 -8.18 -4.23 -0.68
CA LEU A 130 -9.12 -3.75 -1.69
C LEU A 130 -9.66 -4.86 -2.60
N GLU A 131 -8.89 -5.94 -2.82
CA GLU A 131 -9.22 -6.98 -3.78
C GLU A 131 -10.30 -7.95 -3.24
N THR A 132 -11.36 -8.10 -4.03
CA THR A 132 -12.53 -8.92 -3.71
C THR A 132 -12.55 -10.23 -4.49
N ASN A 133 -11.89 -10.30 -5.65
CA ASN A 133 -11.83 -11.51 -6.45
C ASN A 133 -10.85 -12.52 -5.84
N ARG A 134 -11.33 -13.74 -5.57
CA ARG A 134 -10.54 -14.82 -4.96
C ARG A 134 -9.26 -15.13 -5.76
N ASN A 135 -9.32 -15.20 -7.09
CA ASN A 135 -8.17 -15.53 -7.91
C ASN A 135 -7.08 -14.44 -7.82
N ASN A 136 -7.50 -13.18 -7.81
CA ASN A 136 -6.59 -12.05 -7.68
C ASN A 136 -5.98 -12.00 -6.28
N ARG A 137 -6.76 -12.29 -5.24
CA ARG A 137 -6.23 -12.43 -3.88
C ARG A 137 -5.20 -13.56 -3.78
N ASP A 138 -5.46 -14.71 -4.41
CA ASP A 138 -4.52 -15.84 -4.43
C ASP A 138 -3.20 -15.45 -5.12
N TYR A 139 -3.26 -14.67 -6.19
CA TYR A 139 -2.06 -14.09 -6.83
C TYR A 139 -1.28 -13.18 -5.87
N TRP A 140 -1.95 -12.22 -5.22
CA TRP A 140 -1.29 -11.30 -4.28
C TRP A 140 -0.74 -12.02 -3.05
N ASN A 141 -1.44 -13.05 -2.54
CA ASN A 141 -0.93 -13.90 -1.46
C ASN A 141 0.32 -14.68 -1.88
N THR A 142 0.37 -15.14 -3.13
CA THR A 142 1.56 -15.82 -3.68
C THR A 142 2.73 -14.85 -3.77
N ALA A 143 2.50 -13.63 -4.28
CA ALA A 143 3.52 -12.58 -4.33
C ALA A 143 4.04 -12.23 -2.93
N ALA A 144 3.15 -12.04 -1.95
CA ALA A 144 3.52 -11.81 -0.55
C ALA A 144 4.33 -12.97 0.04
N ALA A 145 3.95 -14.21 -0.24
CA ALA A 145 4.70 -15.39 0.21
C ALA A 145 6.10 -15.43 -0.41
N SER A 146 6.25 -15.09 -1.69
CA SER A 146 7.55 -15.00 -2.37
C SER A 146 8.44 -13.92 -1.75
N LEU A 147 7.90 -12.71 -1.48
CA LEU A 147 8.65 -11.68 -0.74
C LEU A 147 9.13 -12.18 0.62
N ALA A 148 8.24 -12.83 1.38
CA ALA A 148 8.56 -13.32 2.71
C ALA A 148 9.64 -14.42 2.71
N LEU A 149 9.83 -15.14 1.61
CA LEU A 149 10.91 -16.11 1.43
C LEU A 149 12.24 -15.42 1.11
N GLN A 150 12.22 -14.37 0.28
CA GLN A 150 13.42 -13.61 -0.08
C GLN A 150 13.95 -12.78 1.10
N GLY A 151 13.08 -12.13 1.88
CA GLY A 151 13.47 -11.37 3.07
C GLY A 151 14.12 -12.22 4.18
N LYS A 152 13.86 -13.54 4.22
CA LYS A 152 14.48 -14.46 5.20
C LYS A 152 15.87 -14.95 4.81
N LEU A 153 16.35 -14.62 3.60
CA LEU A 153 17.65 -15.01 3.10
C LEU A 153 18.74 -13.95 3.30
N VAL A 154 18.45 -12.85 4.01
CA VAL A 154 19.46 -11.91 4.50
C VAL A 154 20.37 -12.64 5.49
N VAL A 155 21.49 -13.11 4.95
CA VAL A 155 22.57 -13.79 5.68
C VAL A 155 23.04 -12.85 6.81
N PRO A 156 23.07 -13.29 8.08
CA PRO A 156 23.67 -12.48 9.12
C PRO A 156 25.13 -12.21 8.74
N ALA A 157 25.53 -10.93 8.78
CA ALA A 157 26.86 -10.47 8.42
C ALA A 157 27.95 -11.44 8.94
N PRO A 158 28.98 -11.78 8.12
CA PRO A 158 30.04 -12.65 8.58
C PRO A 158 30.70 -12.02 9.81
N PHE A 159 30.83 -12.84 10.85
CA PHE A 159 31.33 -12.50 12.19
C PHE A 159 32.48 -11.48 12.20
N PRO A 160 32.56 -10.60 13.23
CA PRO A 160 33.71 -9.73 13.38
C PRO A 160 34.99 -10.57 13.50
N PRO A 161 36.14 -10.13 12.96
CA PRO A 161 37.38 -10.86 13.07
C PRO A 161 37.72 -11.03 14.56
N THR A 162 37.72 -12.27 15.02
CA THR A 162 38.26 -12.62 16.34
C THR A 162 39.72 -12.18 16.35
N SER A 163 40.01 -11.17 17.18
CA SER A 163 41.36 -10.69 17.42
C SER A 163 42.13 -11.77 18.18
N THR A 164 42.73 -12.70 17.44
CA THR A 164 43.72 -13.64 17.96
C THR A 164 45.05 -12.89 18.12
N ALA A 165 45.16 -12.11 19.20
CA ALA A 165 46.45 -11.63 19.68
C ALA A 165 47.13 -12.77 20.46
N CYS A 166 47.74 -13.69 19.72
CA CYS A 166 48.63 -14.71 20.25
C CYS A 166 49.94 -14.01 20.67
N SER A 167 50.06 -13.59 21.93
CA SER A 167 51.33 -13.07 22.48
C SER A 167 52.01 -14.13 23.34
N HIS A 168 53.13 -14.63 22.82
CA HIS A 168 53.99 -15.64 23.42
C HIS A 168 54.60 -15.19 24.76
N PRO A 169 54.92 -16.14 25.67
CA PRO A 169 55.56 -15.83 26.94
C PRO A 169 57.05 -15.47 26.74
N LYS A 170 57.46 -14.30 27.23
CA LYS A 170 58.89 -13.98 27.34
C LYS A 170 59.47 -14.62 28.60
N HIS A 171 60.19 -15.71 28.41
CA HIS A 171 61.08 -16.28 29.40
C HIS A 171 62.42 -15.53 29.33
N THR A 172 62.75 -14.73 30.36
CA THR A 172 64.13 -14.33 30.64
C THR A 172 64.36 -14.34 32.15
N ASN A 173 65.19 -15.28 32.61
CA ASN A 173 65.77 -15.26 33.94
C ASN A 173 66.75 -14.08 34.05
N SER A 174 66.67 -13.29 35.13
CA SER A 174 67.86 -12.61 35.64
C SER A 174 67.77 -12.39 37.15
N TRP A 175 68.67 -13.07 37.81
CA TRP A 175 68.99 -13.04 39.22
C TRP A 175 69.73 -11.73 39.55
N LYS A 176 69.39 -11.07 40.67
CA LYS A 176 70.31 -10.56 41.72
C LYS A 176 69.92 -9.20 42.32
N HIS A 177 69.95 -9.24 43.65
CA HIS A 177 70.43 -8.23 44.61
C HIS A 177 69.43 -7.20 45.13
N SER A 178 68.79 -7.61 46.24
CA SER A 178 68.98 -7.05 47.58
C SER A 178 69.67 -5.67 47.62
N LYS A 179 68.89 -4.63 47.92
CA LYS A 179 69.31 -3.54 48.80
C LYS A 179 68.15 -3.11 49.71
N ASN A 180 68.27 -3.60 50.92
CA ASN A 180 67.71 -3.10 52.16
C ASN A 180 68.02 -1.61 52.34
N LYS A 181 67.01 -0.72 52.46
CA LYS A 181 67.16 0.54 53.21
C LYS A 181 65.82 1.23 53.52
N SER A 182 65.63 1.46 54.83
CA SER A 182 64.99 2.65 55.41
C SER A 182 63.46 2.79 55.26
N ARG A 183 62.67 3.23 56.24
CA ARG A 183 62.87 3.84 57.58
C ARG A 183 61.42 4.13 58.06
N GLN A 184 61.04 3.90 59.32
CA GLN A 184 60.73 4.90 60.37
C GLN A 184 59.72 4.17 61.27
N ASN A 185 59.99 3.88 62.54
CA ASN A 185 59.86 4.78 63.70
C ASN A 185 58.75 5.81 63.61
#